data_AF-A0AA50Z898-F1
#
_entry.id   AF-A0AA50Z898-F1
#
_cell.length_a   1.000
_cell.length_b   1.000
_cell.length_c   1.000
_cell.angle_alpha   90.00
_cell.angle_beta   90.00
_cell.angle_gamma   90.00
#
_symmetry.space_group_name_H-M   'P 1'
#
loop_
_entity.id
_entity.type
_entity.pdbx_description
1 polymer ?
#
loop_
_entity_poly.entity_id
_entity_poly.type
_entity_poly.pdbx_seq_one_letter_code
_entity_poly.pdbx_strand_id
1 'polypeptide(L)'
;CQNNDYYPETVFLLGRIGNTREALQIIIEKLEDINQAINFCQEHNDKELWSDLIKQTVDKPDCVTLLLKRIGNYIDPRLLIQNMQPGCEIKDLKDSLVKMMCDYHLQMSVQEACKLITLRNYF
;
A
#
# COMPACT_ATOMS: atom_id res chain seq x y z
N CYS A 1 -9.99 -35.14 -6.71
CA CYS A 1 -9.56 -34.34 -5.54
C CYS A 1 -8.67 -33.15 -5.97
N GLN A 2 -9.06 -32.42 -7.03
CA GLN A 2 -8.16 -31.49 -7.76
C GLN A 2 -8.63 -30.03 -7.75
N ASN A 3 -9.63 -29.65 -6.93
CA ASN A 3 -10.39 -28.40 -7.11
C ASN A 3 -10.47 -27.46 -5.91
N ASN A 4 -9.60 -27.59 -4.92
CA ASN A 4 -9.45 -26.50 -3.95
C ASN A 4 -8.06 -25.92 -4.15
N ASP A 5 -7.98 -24.89 -4.99
CA ASP A 5 -6.80 -24.05 -5.03
C ASP A 5 -6.59 -23.42 -3.65
N TYR A 6 -5.70 -24.03 -2.85
CA TYR A 6 -5.29 -23.56 -1.52
C TYR A 6 -4.37 -22.33 -1.66
N TYR A 7 -4.85 -21.31 -2.36
CA TYR A 7 -4.17 -20.02 -2.50
C TYR A 7 -3.95 -19.33 -1.14
N PRO A 8 -4.91 -19.33 -0.18
CA PRO A 8 -4.69 -18.72 1.12
C PRO A 8 -3.54 -19.37 1.91
N GLU A 9 -3.47 -20.70 1.91
CA GLU A 9 -2.44 -21.47 2.60
C GLU A 9 -1.07 -21.32 1.91
N THR A 10 -1.07 -21.25 0.58
CA THR A 10 0.14 -21.02 -0.22
C THR A 10 0.71 -19.62 0.06
N VAL A 11 -0.13 -18.59 0.09
CA VAL A 11 0.25 -17.22 0.45
C VAL A 11 0.81 -17.17 1.87
N PHE A 12 0.16 -17.85 2.82
CA PHE A 12 0.64 -17.92 4.20
C PHE A 12 2.03 -18.57 4.32
N LEU A 13 2.24 -19.68 3.61
CA LEU A 13 3.53 -20.36 3.56
C LEU A 13 4.61 -19.50 2.90
N LEU A 14 4.33 -18.92 1.73
CA LEU A 14 5.28 -18.05 1.02
C LEU A 14 5.66 -16.83 1.85
N GLY A 15 4.70 -16.21 2.55
CA GLY A 15 4.96 -15.10 3.48
C GLY A 15 5.89 -15.49 4.63
N ARG A 16 5.80 -16.73 5.14
CA ARG A 16 6.68 -17.25 6.19
C ARG A 16 8.07 -17.64 5.71
N ILE A 17 8.19 -18.11 4.47
CA ILE A 17 9.46 -18.53 3.86
C ILE A 17 10.27 -17.31 3.36
N GLY A 18 9.62 -16.15 3.20
CA GLY A 18 10.23 -14.90 2.74
C GLY A 18 10.00 -14.61 1.25
N ASN A 19 9.23 -15.45 0.55
CA ASN A 19 8.83 -15.24 -0.85
C ASN A 19 7.61 -14.30 -0.93
N THR A 20 7.73 -13.10 -0.37
CA THR A 20 6.63 -12.14 -0.25
C THR A 20 6.14 -11.59 -1.58
N ARG A 21 7.02 -11.45 -2.60
CA ARG A 21 6.61 -11.03 -3.95
C ARG A 21 5.71 -12.04 -4.64
N GLU A 22 6.07 -13.32 -4.60
CA GLU A 22 5.23 -14.38 -5.18
C GLU A 22 3.91 -14.52 -4.42
N ALA A 23 3.95 -14.41 -3.09
CA ALA A 23 2.72 -14.36 -2.28
C ALA A 23 1.80 -13.21 -2.72
N LEU A 24 2.35 -12.01 -2.87
CA LEU A 24 1.61 -10.83 -3.32
C LEU A 24 1.01 -11.03 -4.73
N GLN A 25 1.79 -11.60 -5.64
CA GLN A 25 1.31 -11.88 -7.01
C GLN A 25 0.14 -12.87 -7.01
N ILE A 26 0.19 -13.92 -6.19
CA ILE A 26 -0.93 -14.87 -6.03
C ILE A 26 -2.17 -14.16 -5.48
N ILE A 27 -2.01 -13.25 -4.51
CA ILE A 27 -3.15 -12.49 -3.97
C ILE A 27 -3.79 -11.61 -5.06
N ILE A 28 -2.98 -10.93 -5.88
CA ILE A 28 -3.48 -10.01 -6.91
C ILE A 28 -4.08 -10.76 -8.11
N GLU A 29 -3.42 -11.82 -8.59
CA GLU A 29 -3.80 -12.52 -9.84
C GLU A 29 -4.77 -13.67 -9.62
N LYS A 30 -4.73 -14.36 -8.48
CA LYS A 30 -5.54 -15.57 -8.22
C LYS A 30 -6.70 -15.31 -7.28
N LEU A 31 -6.45 -14.56 -6.21
CA LEU A 31 -7.50 -14.20 -5.25
C LEU A 31 -8.27 -12.95 -5.69
N GLU A 32 -7.66 -12.11 -6.54
CA GLU A 32 -8.19 -10.81 -6.97
C GLU A 32 -8.64 -9.92 -5.80
N ASP A 33 -8.09 -10.18 -4.59
CA ASP A 33 -8.47 -9.50 -3.36
C ASP A 33 -7.43 -8.43 -3.00
N ILE A 34 -7.77 -7.20 -3.37
CA ILE A 34 -6.91 -6.03 -3.13
C ILE A 34 -6.87 -5.65 -1.66
N ASN A 35 -7.94 -5.90 -0.89
CA ASN A 35 -7.91 -5.62 0.54
C ASN A 35 -6.91 -6.56 1.23
N GLN A 36 -6.89 -7.82 0.83
CA GLN A 36 -5.91 -8.78 1.31
C GLN A 36 -4.48 -8.39 0.87
N ALA A 37 -4.29 -7.95 -0.38
CA ALA A 37 -2.98 -7.49 -0.85
C ALA A 37 -2.46 -6.29 -0.07
N ILE A 38 -3.35 -5.31 0.21
CA ILE A 38 -3.03 -4.15 1.05
C ILE A 38 -2.63 -4.59 2.46
N ASN A 39 -3.43 -5.45 3.09
CA ASN A 39 -3.12 -5.95 4.45
C ASN A 39 -1.77 -6.69 4.46
N PHE A 40 -1.50 -7.51 3.46
CA PHE A 40 -0.23 -8.23 3.32
C PHE A 40 0.96 -7.25 3.23
N CYS A 41 0.87 -6.22 2.39
CA CYS A 41 1.90 -5.17 2.31
C CYS A 41 2.05 -4.39 3.64
N GLN A 42 0.96 -4.17 4.39
CA GLN A 42 0.99 -3.53 5.70
C GLN A 42 1.68 -4.41 6.76
N GLU A 43 1.37 -5.70 6.80
CA GLU A 43 1.95 -6.66 7.76
C GLU A 43 3.45 -6.83 7.56
N HIS A 44 3.90 -6.84 6.30
CA HIS A 44 5.31 -6.97 5.95
C HIS A 44 6.09 -5.64 6.01
N ASN A 45 5.40 -4.49 6.03
CA ASN A 45 5.99 -3.15 6.11
C ASN A 45 7.13 -2.90 5.11
N ASP A 46 6.99 -3.43 3.89
CA ASP A 46 8.03 -3.43 2.86
C ASP A 46 7.67 -2.49 1.69
N LYS A 47 8.53 -1.50 1.44
CA LYS A 47 8.37 -0.51 0.37
C LYS A 47 8.43 -1.10 -1.04
N GLU A 48 9.19 -2.17 -1.24
CA GLU A 48 9.27 -2.85 -2.53
C GLU A 48 7.95 -3.54 -2.84
N LEU A 49 7.35 -4.24 -1.87
CA LEU A 49 6.02 -4.87 -2.04
C LEU A 49 4.95 -3.85 -2.38
N TRP A 50 4.94 -2.69 -1.72
CA TRP A 50 4.04 -1.60 -2.07
C TRP A 50 4.25 -1.10 -3.50
N SER A 51 5.50 -0.98 -3.94
CA SER A 51 5.82 -0.56 -5.30
C SER A 51 5.34 -1.58 -6.32
N ASP A 52 5.49 -2.88 -6.04
CA ASP A 52 4.98 -3.97 -6.87
C ASP A 52 3.44 -3.99 -6.91
N LEU A 53 2.77 -3.77 -5.78
CA LEU A 53 1.32 -3.66 -5.70
C LEU A 53 0.80 -2.47 -6.54
N ILE A 54 1.43 -1.30 -6.43
CA ILE A 54 1.04 -0.10 -7.19
C ILE A 54 1.19 -0.35 -8.68
N LYS A 55 2.32 -0.92 -9.12
CA LYS A 55 2.55 -1.23 -10.54
C LYS A 55 1.51 -2.19 -11.12
N GLN A 56 1.08 -3.18 -10.35
CA GLN A 56 0.09 -4.16 -10.81
C GLN A 56 -1.36 -3.63 -10.76
N THR A 57 -1.63 -2.61 -9.95
CA THR A 57 -3.00 -2.11 -9.74
C THR A 57 -3.28 -0.78 -10.44
N VAL A 58 -2.26 -0.12 -10.97
CA VAL A 58 -2.40 1.19 -11.61
C VAL A 58 -3.25 1.20 -12.88
N ASP A 59 -3.36 0.06 -13.56
CA ASP A 59 -4.26 -0.13 -14.70
C ASP A 59 -5.74 -0.21 -14.30
N LYS A 60 -6.06 -0.31 -13.00
CA LYS A 60 -7.42 -0.45 -12.47
C LYS A 60 -7.80 0.76 -11.59
N PRO A 61 -8.65 1.70 -12.06
CA PRO A 61 -8.95 2.94 -11.34
C PRO A 61 -9.63 2.74 -9.98
N ASP A 62 -10.49 1.72 -9.84
CA ASP A 62 -11.13 1.36 -8.57
C ASP A 62 -10.10 0.99 -7.50
N CYS A 63 -9.03 0.31 -7.92
CA CYS A 63 -7.94 -0.14 -7.06
C CYS A 63 -7.11 1.03 -6.57
N VAL A 64 -6.76 1.95 -7.48
CA VAL A 64 -6.02 3.18 -7.16
C VAL A 64 -6.80 4.04 -6.16
N THR A 65 -8.12 4.11 -6.28
CA THR A 65 -8.98 4.83 -5.33
C THR A 65 -8.92 4.21 -3.92
N LEU A 66 -8.95 2.88 -3.86
CA LEU A 66 -8.91 2.12 -2.61
C LEU A 66 -7.55 2.25 -1.91
N LEU A 67 -6.49 2.20 -2.72
CA LEU A 67 -5.12 2.48 -2.35
C LEU A 67 -4.97 3.90 -1.78
N LEU A 68 -5.39 4.94 -2.50
CA LEU A 68 -5.32 6.33 -2.02
C LEU A 68 -5.95 6.53 -0.63
N LYS A 69 -7.02 5.79 -0.31
CA LYS A 69 -7.69 5.87 0.99
C LYS A 69 -6.94 5.15 2.13
N ARG A 70 -6.10 4.15 1.82
CA ARG A 70 -5.46 3.28 2.84
C ARG A 70 -3.95 3.48 3.00
N ILE A 71 -3.25 4.03 1.99
CA ILE A 71 -1.77 4.04 2.01
C ILE A 71 -1.18 5.29 2.70
N GLY A 72 -1.98 6.30 3.06
CA GLY A 72 -1.48 7.62 3.53
C GLY A 72 -0.41 7.61 4.64
N ASN A 73 -0.33 6.54 5.44
CA ASN A 73 0.66 6.39 6.52
C ASN A 73 1.90 5.53 6.18
N TYR A 74 1.90 4.82 5.04
CA TYR A 74 2.91 3.78 4.75
C TYR A 74 3.82 4.12 3.57
N ILE A 75 3.32 4.85 2.56
CA ILE A 75 4.06 5.16 1.34
C ILE A 75 3.86 6.63 0.96
N ASP A 76 4.91 7.21 0.40
CA ASP A 76 4.88 8.57 -0.10
C ASP A 76 3.78 8.76 -1.17
N PRO A 77 2.88 9.74 -0.99
CA PRO A 77 1.85 10.11 -1.96
C PRO A 77 2.33 10.24 -3.40
N ARG A 78 3.56 10.75 -3.53
CA ARG A 78 4.20 11.04 -4.80
C ARG A 78 4.42 9.80 -5.65
N LEU A 79 4.66 8.64 -5.03
CA LEU A 79 4.89 7.38 -5.74
C LEU A 79 3.62 6.90 -6.46
N LEU A 80 2.45 7.08 -5.86
CA LEU A 80 1.17 6.79 -6.55
C LEU A 80 0.98 7.72 -7.75
N ILE A 81 1.12 9.03 -7.53
CA ILE A 81 0.89 10.04 -8.57
C ILE A 81 1.82 9.84 -9.77
N GLN A 82 3.08 9.47 -9.52
CA GLN A 82 4.06 9.24 -10.59
C GLN A 82 3.79 7.98 -11.42
N ASN A 83 3.16 6.96 -10.82
CA ASN A 83 2.84 5.72 -11.54
C ASN A 83 1.49 5.78 -12.26
N MET A 84 0.60 6.71 -11.89
CA MET A 84 -0.72 6.86 -12.52
C MET A 84 -0.62 7.24 -13.99
N GLN A 85 -1.36 6.53 -14.85
CA GLN A 85 -1.44 6.88 -16.27
C GLN A 85 -2.19 8.22 -16.47
N PRO A 86 -1.68 9.12 -17.32
CA PRO A 86 -2.36 10.36 -17.64
C PRO A 86 -3.66 10.08 -18.40
N GLY A 87 -4.80 10.44 -17.81
CA GLY A 87 -6.13 10.21 -18.37
C GLY A 87 -7.02 9.24 -17.57
N CYS A 88 -6.53 8.70 -16.46
CA CYS A 88 -7.33 7.86 -15.56
C CYS A 88 -8.40 8.72 -14.85
N GLU A 89 -9.67 8.58 -15.23
CA GLU A 89 -10.80 9.22 -14.55
C GLU A 89 -11.13 8.50 -13.24
N ILE A 90 -10.41 8.88 -12.18
CA ILE A 90 -10.70 8.41 -10.84
C ILE A 90 -11.72 9.36 -10.19
N LYS A 91 -12.90 8.83 -9.85
CA LYS A 91 -13.90 9.56 -9.06
C LYS A 91 -13.31 9.93 -7.69
N ASP A 92 -13.52 11.18 -7.28
CA ASP A 92 -13.04 11.71 -5.99
C ASP A 92 -11.51 11.65 -5.80
N LEU A 93 -10.75 11.59 -6.91
CA LEU A 93 -9.28 11.58 -6.88
C LEU A 93 -8.73 12.80 -6.14
N LYS A 94 -9.24 13.99 -6.47
CA LYS A 94 -8.80 15.25 -5.89
C LYS A 94 -9.00 15.26 -4.38
N ASP A 95 -10.20 14.93 -3.91
CA ASP A 95 -10.53 14.90 -2.48
C ASP A 95 -9.73 13.82 -1.74
N SER A 96 -9.55 12.65 -2.33
CA SER A 96 -8.75 11.57 -1.76
C SER A 96 -7.26 11.96 -1.65
N LEU A 97 -6.71 12.61 -2.68
CA LEU A 97 -5.35 13.14 -2.67
C LEU A 97 -5.15 14.23 -1.63
N VAL A 98 -6.06 15.21 -1.58
CA VAL A 98 -5.99 16.31 -0.60
C VAL A 98 -6.02 15.76 0.82
N LYS A 99 -6.96 14.83 1.10
CA LYS A 99 -7.04 14.18 2.41
C LYS A 99 -5.75 13.45 2.76
N MET A 100 -5.23 12.63 1.84
CA MET A 100 -4.01 11.87 2.06
C MET A 100 -2.79 12.77 2.28
N MET A 101 -2.67 13.87 1.54
CA MET A 101 -1.59 14.85 1.72
C MET A 101 -1.70 15.59 3.06
N CYS A 102 -2.92 15.94 3.49
CA CYS A 102 -3.15 16.55 4.80
C CYS A 102 -2.78 15.60 5.94
N ASP A 103 -3.21 14.32 5.86
CA ASP A 103 -2.91 13.30 6.85
C ASP A 103 -1.39 13.06 6.96
N TYR A 104 -0.70 12.96 5.82
CA TYR A 104 0.76 12.82 5.77
C TYR A 104 1.50 14.04 6.34
N HIS A 105 1.04 15.26 6.00
CA HIS A 105 1.65 16.49 6.53
C HIS A 105 1.49 16.60 8.06
N LEU A 106 0.30 16.25 8.57
CA LEU A 106 0.05 16.20 10.01
C LEU A 106 0.99 15.20 10.69
N GLN A 107 1.15 14.00 10.11
CA GLN A 107 2.07 12.98 10.63
C GLN A 107 3.52 13.48 10.67
N MET A 108 4.00 14.10 9.60
CA MET A 108 5.35 14.69 9.56
C MET A 108 5.53 15.76 10.64
N SER A 109 4.53 16.64 10.82
CA SER A 109 4.55 17.68 11.85
C SER A 109 4.62 17.09 13.27
N VAL A 110 3.86 16.04 13.55
CA VAL A 110 3.92 15.32 14.82
C VAL A 110 5.28 14.65 15.02
N GLN A 111 5.82 14.00 14.00
CA GLN A 111 7.13 13.34 14.07
C GLN A 111 8.25 14.36 14.34
N GLU A 112 8.17 15.54 13.73
CA GLU A 112 9.13 16.63 13.91
C GLU A 112 9.04 17.24 15.31
N ALA A 113 7.82 17.46 15.82
CA ALA A 113 7.59 17.88 17.21
C ALA A 113 8.14 16.86 18.22
N CYS A 114 7.89 15.57 18.02
CA CYS A 114 8.46 14.51 18.85
C CYS A 114 9.99 14.49 18.80
N LYS A 115 10.58 14.68 17.61
CA LYS A 115 12.04 14.73 17.45
C LYS A 115 12.66 15.90 18.21
N LEU A 116 12.01 17.08 18.21
CA LEU A 116 12.44 18.25 18.99
C LEU A 116 12.38 17.98 20.50
N ILE A 117 11.33 17.32 20.98
CA ILE A 117 11.20 16.96 22.41
C ILE A 117 12.29 15.96 22.79
N THR A 118 12.54 14.93 21.98
CA THR A 118 13.60 13.96 22.26
C THR A 118 14.97 14.63 22.30
N LEU A 119 15.29 15.49 21.33
CA LEU A 119 16.54 16.26 21.33
C LEU A 119 16.68 17.17 22.55
N ARG A 120 15.57 17.76 23.02
CA ARG A 120 15.55 18.61 24.22
C ARG A 120 15.70 17.84 25.53
N ASN A 121 15.42 16.53 25.56
CA ASN A 121 15.64 15.68 26.74
C ASN A 121 17.07 15.10 26.83
N TYR A 122 17.89 15.27 25.78
CA TYR A 122 19.29 14.83 25.75
C TYR A 122 20.29 15.96 26.10
N PHE A 123 19.83 17.18 26.35
CA PHE A 123 20.63 18.33 26.80
C PHE A 123 20.16 18.87 28.14
#